data_AF-A0A926AAZ8-F1
#
_entry.id   AF-A0A926AAZ8-F1
#
_cell.length_a   1.000
_cell.length_b   1.000
_cell.length_c   1.000
_cell.angle_alpha   90.00
_cell.angle_beta   90.00
_cell.angle_gamma   90.00
#
_symmetry.space_group_name_H-M   'P 1'
#
loop_
_entity.id
_entity.type
_entity.pdbx_description
1 polymer ?
#
loop_
_entity_poly.entity_id
_entity_poly.type
_entity_poly.pdbx_seq_one_letter_code
_entity_poly.pdbx_strand_id
1 'polypeptide(L)'
;MLRWLGSLVLGIGIGAAVGLYLGWVQFPLEYVDSPTNALAQRYQDEYTVMIAGGYLEDGDALGAVERLRVLGVDNVPEYVQQITERFITTSRDVADIRYLVALSEGLGRTSPLYAPYRAVSQP
;
A
#
# COMPACT_ATOMS: atom_id res chain seq x y z
N MET A 1 -37.76 -39.18 -21.79
CA MET A 1 -37.27 -38.20 -20.79
C MET A 1 -35.79 -38.39 -20.45
N LEU A 2 -35.34 -39.60 -20.07
CA LEU A 2 -33.95 -39.85 -19.63
C LEU A 2 -32.85 -39.53 -20.67
N ARG A 3 -33.13 -39.72 -21.96
CA ARG A 3 -32.18 -39.43 -23.06
C ARG A 3 -31.90 -37.93 -23.23
N TRP A 4 -32.89 -37.10 -22.99
CA TRP A 4 -32.80 -35.63 -23.10
C TRP A 4 -32.04 -35.04 -21.90
N LEU A 5 -32.28 -35.60 -20.71
CA LEU A 5 -31.51 -35.27 -19.51
C LEU A 5 -30.03 -35.66 -19.66
N GLY A 6 -29.75 -36.83 -20.27
CA GLY A 6 -28.38 -37.27 -20.54
C GLY A 6 -27.60 -36.31 -21.45
N SER A 7 -28.21 -35.86 -22.55
CA SER A 7 -27.58 -34.88 -23.46
C SER A 7 -27.37 -33.52 -22.80
N LEU A 8 -28.26 -33.12 -21.90
CA LEU A 8 -28.15 -31.85 -21.17
C LEU A 8 -26.96 -31.88 -20.19
N VAL A 9 -26.84 -32.95 -19.40
CA VAL A 9 -25.73 -33.12 -18.45
C VAL A 9 -24.40 -33.23 -19.19
N LEU A 10 -24.37 -33.92 -20.34
CA LEU A 10 -23.16 -34.03 -21.15
C LEU A 10 -22.73 -32.66 -21.71
N GLY A 11 -23.67 -31.87 -22.21
CA GLY A 11 -23.39 -30.51 -22.71
C GLY A 11 -22.85 -29.59 -21.63
N ILE A 12 -23.43 -29.63 -20.42
CA ILE A 12 -22.94 -28.86 -19.27
C ILE A 12 -21.55 -29.32 -18.85
N GLY A 13 -21.31 -30.64 -18.80
CA GLY A 13 -20.00 -31.20 -18.44
C GLY A 13 -18.90 -30.76 -19.42
N ILE A 14 -19.18 -30.82 -20.72
CA ILE A 14 -18.25 -30.37 -21.76
C ILE A 14 -18.02 -28.86 -21.65
N GLY A 15 -19.07 -28.06 -21.50
CA GLY A 15 -18.95 -26.61 -21.34
C GLY A 15 -18.12 -26.21 -20.12
N ALA A 16 -18.35 -26.86 -18.98
CA ALA A 16 -17.59 -26.62 -17.76
C ALA A 16 -16.13 -27.03 -17.90
N ALA A 17 -15.85 -28.20 -18.51
CA ALA A 17 -14.49 -28.67 -18.74
C ALA A 17 -13.71 -27.72 -19.67
N VAL A 18 -14.33 -27.29 -20.77
CA VAL A 18 -13.72 -26.34 -21.72
C VAL A 18 -13.51 -24.98 -21.06
N GLY A 19 -14.51 -24.46 -20.34
CA GLY A 19 -14.41 -23.18 -19.64
C GLY A 19 -13.29 -23.18 -18.60
N LEU A 20 -13.17 -24.25 -17.81
CA LEU A 20 -12.11 -24.39 -16.81
C LEU A 20 -10.73 -24.51 -17.46
N TYR A 21 -10.59 -25.31 -18.52
CA TYR A 21 -9.33 -25.44 -19.24
C TYR A 21 -8.87 -24.11 -19.84
N LEU A 22 -9.77 -23.38 -20.50
CA LEU A 22 -9.46 -22.09 -21.09
C LEU A 22 -9.10 -21.06 -20.01
N GLY A 23 -9.87 -20.98 -18.93
CA GLY A 23 -9.63 -20.02 -17.85
C GLY A 23 -8.39 -20.29 -16.99
N TRP A 24 -7.93 -21.55 -16.92
CA TRP A 24 -6.80 -21.92 -16.04
C TRP A 24 -5.49 -22.18 -16.79
N VAL A 25 -5.55 -22.74 -18.00
CA VAL A 25 -4.36 -23.16 -18.76
C VAL A 25 -4.04 -22.18 -19.89
N GLN A 26 -5.05 -21.76 -20.65
CA GLN A 26 -4.82 -20.92 -21.84
C GLN A 26 -4.76 -19.42 -21.51
N PHE A 27 -5.57 -18.98 -20.55
CA PHE A 27 -5.66 -17.59 -20.09
C PHE A 27 -5.50 -17.54 -18.56
N PRO A 28 -4.35 -17.94 -18.01
CA PRO A 28 -4.13 -17.79 -16.58
C PRO A 28 -4.34 -16.31 -16.20
N LEU A 29 -5.05 -16.08 -15.09
CA LEU A 29 -5.09 -14.77 -14.44
C LEU A 29 -3.71 -14.49 -13.87
N GLU A 30 -2.83 -13.95 -14.71
CA GLU A 30 -1.58 -13.39 -14.27
C GLU A 30 -1.88 -12.00 -13.67
N TYR A 31 -1.80 -11.88 -12.34
CA TYR A 31 -1.73 -10.59 -11.65
C TYR A 31 -0.36 -9.95 -11.89
N VAL A 32 0.04 -9.76 -13.15
CA VAL A 32 1.24 -9.00 -13.49
C VAL A 32 0.89 -7.52 -13.37
N ASP A 33 1.79 -6.74 -12.78
CA ASP A 33 1.70 -5.28 -12.73
C ASP A 33 0.52 -4.72 -11.94
N SER A 34 0.14 -5.35 -10.81
CA SER A 34 -0.75 -4.68 -9.86
C SER A 34 -0.07 -3.38 -9.40
N PRO A 35 -0.64 -2.21 -9.75
CA PRO A 35 0.02 -0.95 -9.46
C PRO A 35 0.12 -0.77 -7.94
N THR A 36 1.19 -0.14 -7.45
CA THR A 36 1.43 0.01 -6.01
C THR A 36 0.31 0.79 -5.31
N ASN A 37 -0.44 1.62 -6.05
CA ASN A 37 -1.65 2.29 -5.55
C ASN A 37 -2.82 1.32 -5.25
N ALA A 38 -2.79 0.09 -5.76
CA ALA A 38 -3.75 -0.97 -5.45
C ALA A 38 -3.43 -1.72 -4.15
N LEU A 39 -2.31 -1.41 -3.48
CA LEU A 39 -2.04 -1.93 -2.13
C LEU A 39 -3.19 -1.54 -1.19
N ALA A 40 -3.59 -2.47 -0.33
CA ALA A 40 -4.47 -2.13 0.79
C ALA A 40 -3.82 -1.02 1.63
N GLN A 41 -4.65 -0.14 2.20
CA GLN A 41 -4.20 1.03 2.97
C GLN A 41 -3.12 0.67 4.00
N ARG A 42 -3.28 -0.45 4.71
CA ARG A 42 -2.29 -0.92 5.70
C ARG A 42 -0.88 -1.07 5.12
N TYR A 43 -0.75 -1.61 3.91
CA TYR A 43 0.56 -1.83 3.30
C TYR A 43 1.14 -0.54 2.72
N GLN A 44 0.31 0.40 2.27
CA GLN A 44 0.77 1.75 1.91
C GLN A 44 1.31 2.48 3.15
N ASP A 45 0.67 2.27 4.30
CA ASP A 45 1.11 2.84 5.57
C ASP A 45 2.45 2.25 6.02
N GLU A 46 2.58 0.93 6.01
CA GLU A 46 3.83 0.22 6.33
C GLU A 46 4.96 0.63 5.36
N TYR A 47 4.67 0.79 4.08
CA TYR A 47 5.62 1.31 3.10
C TYR A 47 6.08 2.73 3.43
N THR A 48 5.16 3.61 3.82
CA THR A 48 5.48 5.00 4.16
C THR A 48 6.36 5.09 5.40
N VAL A 49 6.11 4.25 6.41
CA VAL A 49 6.96 4.13 7.59
C VAL A 49 8.37 3.68 7.21
N MET A 50 8.52 2.69 6.32
CA MET A 50 9.84 2.25 5.86
C MET A 50 10.61 3.38 5.16
N ILE A 51 9.94 4.15 4.30
CA ILE A 51 10.57 5.31 3.64
C ILE A 51 10.97 6.38 4.66
N ALA A 52 10.11 6.65 5.65
CA ALA A 52 10.40 7.60 6.71
C ALA A 52 11.58 7.17 7.60
N GLY A 53 11.71 5.86 7.86
CA GLY A 53 12.88 5.30 8.54
C GLY A 53 14.17 5.48 7.71
N GLY A 54 14.10 5.24 6.39
CA GLY A 54 15.24 5.50 5.49
C GLY A 54 15.67 6.96 5.48
N TYR A 55 14.70 7.89 5.47
CA TYR A 55 14.96 9.34 5.54
C TYR A 55 15.74 9.75 6.81
N LEU A 56 15.51 9.10 7.95
CA LEU A 56 16.26 9.42 9.17
C LEU A 56 17.74 9.05 9.08
N GLU A 57 18.08 8.05 8.27
CA GLU A 57 19.46 7.59 8.08
C GLU A 57 20.19 8.41 7.01
N ASP A 58 19.51 8.76 5.91
CA ASP A 58 20.14 9.43 4.75
C ASP A 58 19.89 10.95 4.68
N GLY A 59 18.84 11.46 5.35
CA GLY A 59 18.42 12.86 5.29
C GLY A 59 17.88 13.31 3.93
N ASP A 60 17.63 12.38 2.99
CA ASP A 60 17.24 12.67 1.61
C ASP A 60 15.72 12.81 1.47
N ALA A 61 15.22 14.00 1.80
CA ALA A 61 13.80 14.33 1.68
C ALA A 61 13.28 14.22 0.24
N LEU A 62 14.10 14.56 -0.76
CA LEU A 62 13.71 14.46 -2.18
C LEU A 62 13.61 13.00 -2.62
N GLY A 63 14.58 12.18 -2.23
CA GLY A 63 14.53 10.74 -2.49
C GLY A 63 13.34 10.07 -1.79
N ALA A 64 12.98 10.50 -0.58
CA ALA A 64 11.78 10.01 0.10
C ALA A 64 10.50 10.35 -0.69
N VAL A 65 10.41 11.58 -1.22
CA VAL A 65 9.27 12.00 -2.08
C VAL A 65 9.18 11.15 -3.34
N GLU A 66 10.30 10.93 -4.02
CA GLU A 66 10.31 10.18 -5.27
C GLU A 66 9.89 8.72 -5.08
N ARG A 67 10.30 8.10 -3.96
CA ARG A 67 9.86 6.73 -3.60
C ARG A 67 8.37 6.68 -3.27
N LEU A 68 7.85 7.66 -2.54
CA LEU A 68 6.42 7.72 -2.17
C LEU A 68 5.50 8.07 -3.33
N ARG A 69 5.98 8.69 -4.41
CA ARG A 69 5.18 8.95 -5.61
C ARG A 69 4.61 7.70 -6.26
N VAL A 70 5.27 6.55 -6.07
CA VAL A 70 4.81 5.26 -6.59
C VAL A 70 3.45 4.85 -5.99
N LEU A 71 3.07 5.39 -4.82
CA LEU A 71 1.74 5.20 -4.23
C LEU A 71 0.62 5.92 -5.01
N GLY A 72 0.94 6.77 -5.99
CA GLY A 72 -0.04 7.50 -6.78
C GLY A 72 -0.77 8.59 -6.00
N VAL A 73 -0.14 9.15 -4.98
CA VAL A 73 -0.70 10.26 -4.18
C VAL A 73 -0.41 11.60 -4.83
N ASP A 74 -1.40 12.49 -4.87
CA ASP A 74 -1.30 13.79 -5.55
C ASP A 74 -0.24 14.71 -4.90
N ASN A 75 -0.15 14.68 -3.57
CA ASN A 75 0.72 15.55 -2.79
C ASN A 75 1.41 14.75 -1.68
N VAL A 76 2.62 14.29 -1.94
CA VAL A 76 3.38 13.44 -1.01
C VAL A 76 3.59 14.12 0.36
N PRO A 77 4.07 15.38 0.47
CA PRO A 77 4.17 16.05 1.76
C PRO A 77 2.87 16.09 2.57
N GLU A 78 1.75 16.38 1.91
CA GLU A 78 0.43 16.41 2.56
C GLU A 78 -0.02 15.01 3.00
N TYR A 79 0.21 14.01 2.15
CA TYR A 79 -0.06 12.60 2.48
C TYR A 79 0.73 12.15 3.71
N VAL A 80 2.03 12.46 3.77
CA VAL A 80 2.90 12.16 4.93
C VAL A 80 2.39 12.85 6.19
N GLN A 81 1.95 14.10 6.10
CA GLN A 81 1.34 14.78 7.24
C GLN A 81 0.08 14.05 7.74
N GLN A 82 -0.83 13.68 6.83
CA GLN A 82 -2.10 13.02 7.18
C GLN A 82 -1.88 11.66 7.84
N ILE A 83 -0.99 10.82 7.29
CA ILE A 83 -0.68 9.52 7.90
C ILE A 83 -0.02 9.70 9.27
N THR A 84 0.87 10.68 9.43
CA THR A 84 1.52 10.97 10.72
C THR A 84 0.48 11.31 11.79
N GLU A 85 -0.44 12.24 11.48
CA GLU A 85 -1.50 12.64 12.41
C GLU A 85 -2.46 11.49 12.71
N ARG A 86 -2.78 10.66 11.70
CA ARG A 86 -3.57 9.43 11.90
C ARG A 86 -2.85 8.43 12.81
N PHE A 87 -1.55 8.23 12.65
CA PHE A 87 -0.77 7.30 13.48
C PHE A 87 -0.71 7.77 14.94
N ILE A 88 -0.55 9.08 15.17
CA ILE A 88 -0.59 9.69 16.50
C ILE A 88 -1.97 9.48 17.14
N THR A 89 -3.04 9.84 16.44
CA THR A 89 -4.41 9.78 16.97
C THR A 89 -4.91 8.35 17.21
N THR A 90 -4.44 7.38 16.42
CA THR A 90 -4.75 5.96 16.60
C THR A 90 -3.79 5.22 17.53
N SER A 91 -2.86 5.94 18.19
CA SER A 91 -1.88 5.38 19.13
C SER A 91 -1.12 4.18 18.56
N ARG A 92 -0.60 4.34 17.34
CA ARG A 92 0.31 3.38 16.71
C ARG A 92 1.66 3.35 17.42
N ASP A 93 2.56 2.49 16.93
CA ASP A 93 3.88 2.35 17.50
C ASP A 93 4.63 3.70 17.54
N VAL A 94 5.31 3.95 18.66
CA VAL A 94 5.96 5.24 18.93
C VAL A 94 7.20 5.44 18.05
N ALA A 95 7.91 4.37 17.68
CA ALA A 95 9.05 4.47 16.78
C ALA A 95 8.60 4.86 15.37
N ASP A 96 7.54 4.21 14.86
CA ASP A 96 6.94 4.53 13.58
C ASP A 96 6.46 6.00 13.53
N ILE A 97 5.80 6.46 14.60
CA ILE A 97 5.37 7.85 14.71
C ILE A 97 6.56 8.80 14.65
N ARG A 98 7.68 8.50 15.33
CA ARG A 98 8.89 9.35 15.30
C ARG A 98 9.48 9.43 13.90
N TYR A 99 9.50 8.34 13.16
CA TYR A 99 9.98 8.30 11.78
C TYR A 99 9.11 9.19 10.88
N LEU A 100 7.80 9.00 10.96
CA LEU A 100 6.83 9.78 10.19
C LEU A 100 6.87 11.28 10.54
N VAL A 101 7.04 11.62 11.82
CA VAL A 101 7.23 13.01 12.27
C VAL A 101 8.49 13.61 11.66
N ALA A 102 9.63 12.91 11.72
CA ALA A 102 10.88 13.40 11.15
C ALA A 102 10.76 13.66 9.64
N LEU A 103 10.15 12.73 8.89
CA LEU A 103 9.92 12.91 7.46
C LEU A 103 8.96 14.07 7.19
N SER A 104 7.84 14.17 7.91
CA SER A 104 6.87 15.27 7.75
C SER A 104 7.54 16.64 7.92
N GLU A 105 8.36 16.78 8.97
CA GLU A 105 9.11 18.03 9.23
C GLU A 105 10.19 18.27 8.18
N GLY A 106 10.88 17.23 7.72
CA GLY A 106 11.84 17.28 6.61
C GLY A 106 11.22 17.76 5.29
N LEU A 107 9.93 17.46 5.09
CA LEU A 107 9.14 17.93 3.96
C LEU A 107 8.51 19.32 4.19
N GLY A 108 8.84 19.98 5.29
CA GLY A 108 8.31 21.31 5.64
C GLY A 108 6.88 21.30 6.15
N ARG A 109 6.33 20.14 6.52
CA ARG A 109 5.01 20.02 7.15
C ARG A 109 5.18 19.85 8.65
N THR A 110 4.62 20.78 9.42
CA THR A 110 4.68 20.74 10.89
C THR A 110 3.28 20.77 11.46
N SER A 111 3.04 20.01 12.53
CA SER A 111 1.78 19.98 13.25
C SER A 111 2.03 20.11 14.76
N PRO A 112 1.14 20.77 15.54
CA PRO A 112 1.27 20.80 17.00
C PRO A 112 1.33 19.41 17.64
N LEU A 113 0.72 18.41 16.99
CA LEU A 113 0.72 17.02 17.44
C LEU A 113 2.12 16.38 17.44
N TYR A 114 3.08 16.96 16.72
CA TYR A 114 4.43 16.38 16.58
C TYR A 114 5.31 16.65 17.80
N ALA A 115 5.00 17.66 18.61
CA ALA A 115 5.84 18.10 19.72
C ALA A 115 6.29 16.97 20.68
N PRO A 116 5.44 16.00 21.06
CA PRO A 116 5.85 14.90 21.95
C PRO A 116 6.77 13.87 21.29
N TYR A 117 6.82 13.85 19.96
CA TYR A 117 7.46 12.80 19.16
C TYR A 117 8.67 13.30 18.37
N ARG A 118 9.00 14.59 18.44
CA ARG A 118 10.29 15.07 17.96
C ARG A 118 11.39 14.31 18.68
N ALA A 119 12.23 13.60 17.93
CA ALA A 119 13.45 13.06 18.50
C ALA A 119 14.25 14.27 19.00
N VAL A 120 14.46 14.35 20.32
CA VAL A 120 15.48 15.25 20.88
C VAL A 120 16.77 14.79 20.20
N SER A 121 17.29 15.60 19.29
CA SER A 121 18.61 15.42 18.72
C SER A 121 19.57 15.27 19.89
N GLN A 122 20.01 14.03 20.15
CA GLN A 122 21.11 13.85 21.09
C GLN A 122 22.33 14.53 20.44
N PRO A 123 23.00 15.42 21.18
CA PRO A 123 24.15 16.18 20.67
C PRO A 123 25.32 15.26 20.30
#